data_AF-A0A3D1H3T4-F1
#
_entry.id   AF-A0A3D1H3T4-F1
#
_cell.length_a   1.000
_cell.length_b   1.000
_cell.length_c   1.000
_cell.angle_alpha   90.00
_cell.angle_beta   90.00
_cell.angle_gamma   90.00
#
_symmetry.space_group_name_H-M   'P 1'
#
loop_
_entity.id
_entity.type
_entity.pdbx_description
1 polymer ?
#
loop_
_entity_poly.entity_id
_entity_poly.type
_entity_poly.pdbx_seq_one_letter_code
_entity_poly.pdbx_strand_id
1 'polypeptide(L)'
;MGMIYGSNRYTTDGRRKAQSSTKSARQIAKGVRSNAPEPYRRETTEYRSAADTTGVAARLQPMYYTGTLVKGIGTMHKSNAVPVINEEEMKDLARMRR
;
A
#
# COMPACT_ATOMS: atom_id res chain seq x y z
N MET A 1 -16.83 18.69 -65.20
CA MET A 1 -15.94 18.19 -64.13
C MET A 1 -15.58 19.36 -63.21
N GLY A 2 -16.31 19.53 -62.11
CA GLY A 2 -16.01 20.54 -61.09
C GLY A 2 -15.83 19.85 -59.75
N MET A 3 -14.59 19.44 -59.46
CA MET A 3 -14.23 18.85 -58.17
C MET A 3 -14.30 19.95 -57.10
N ILE A 4 -15.30 19.91 -56.22
CA ILE A 4 -15.38 20.80 -55.07
C ILE A 4 -14.33 20.31 -54.05
N TYR A 5 -13.12 20.87 -54.15
CA TYR A 5 -12.10 20.75 -53.11
C TYR A 5 -12.46 21.66 -51.95
N GLY A 6 -13.37 21.21 -51.09
CA GLY A 6 -13.81 21.95 -49.90
C GLY A 6 -13.56 21.12 -48.65
N SER A 7 -12.69 21.59 -47.76
CA SER A 7 -12.51 20.98 -46.45
C SER A 7 -13.86 20.88 -45.69
N ASN A 8 -14.11 19.77 -44.99
CA ASN A 8 -15.36 19.47 -44.25
C ASN A 8 -15.78 20.51 -43.18
N ARG A 9 -14.99 21.57 -43.00
CA ARG A 9 -15.22 22.64 -42.03
C ARG A 9 -16.01 23.84 -42.59
N TYR A 10 -16.36 23.86 -43.88
CA TYR A 10 -17.09 24.96 -44.52
C TYR A 10 -18.35 24.47 -45.26
N THR A 11 -19.38 25.31 -45.36
CA THR A 11 -20.60 25.05 -46.16
C THR A 11 -20.34 25.34 -47.64
N THR A 12 -21.24 24.91 -48.52
CA THR A 12 -21.16 25.15 -49.98
C THR A 12 -21.14 26.64 -50.34
N ASP A 13 -21.79 27.50 -49.56
CA ASP A 13 -21.70 28.97 -49.66
C ASP A 13 -20.45 29.58 -48.97
N GLY A 14 -19.48 28.76 -48.57
CA GLY A 14 -18.20 29.23 -48.00
C GLY A 14 -18.25 29.63 -46.51
N ARG A 15 -19.39 29.50 -45.83
CA ARG A 15 -19.49 29.84 -44.39
C ARG A 15 -18.87 28.74 -43.53
N ARG A 16 -18.07 29.11 -42.52
CA ARG A 16 -17.46 28.14 -41.59
C ARG A 16 -18.52 27.44 -40.75
N LYS A 17 -18.55 26.11 -40.76
CA LYS A 17 -19.44 25.29 -39.94
C LYS A 17 -19.02 25.37 -38.47
N ALA A 18 -19.95 25.73 -37.59
CA ALA A 18 -19.73 25.65 -36.15
C ALA A 18 -19.57 24.18 -35.75
N GLN A 19 -18.52 23.85 -34.99
CA GLN A 19 -18.35 22.50 -34.48
C GLN A 19 -19.33 22.29 -33.33
N SER A 20 -20.43 21.57 -33.57
CA SER A 20 -21.32 21.15 -32.50
C SER A 20 -20.62 20.07 -31.65
N SER A 21 -20.32 20.40 -30.40
CA SER A 21 -19.60 19.54 -29.45
C SER A 21 -20.49 18.45 -28.82
N THR A 22 -21.48 17.95 -29.54
CA THR A 22 -22.40 16.93 -29.01
C THR A 22 -21.79 15.54 -29.07
N LYS A 23 -20.67 15.34 -28.36
CA LYS A 23 -20.34 14.02 -27.85
C LYS A 23 -21.29 13.75 -26.69
N SER A 24 -22.49 13.26 -27.01
CA SER A 24 -23.36 12.69 -25.99
C SER A 24 -22.66 11.46 -25.44
N ALA A 25 -22.16 11.56 -24.21
CA ALA A 25 -21.61 10.42 -23.50
C ALA A 25 -22.74 9.39 -23.36
N ARG A 26 -22.57 8.21 -23.98
CA ARG A 26 -23.51 7.10 -23.79
C ARG A 26 -23.56 6.81 -22.29
N GLN A 27 -24.74 6.94 -21.68
CA GLN A 27 -24.91 6.54 -20.30
C GLN A 27 -24.68 5.03 -20.22
N ILE A 28 -23.63 4.64 -19.49
CA ILE A 28 -23.35 3.23 -19.21
C ILE A 28 -24.51 2.75 -18.34
N ALA A 29 -25.38 1.90 -18.90
CA ALA A 29 -26.44 1.27 -18.16
C ALA A 29 -25.81 0.52 -16.97
N LYS A 30 -26.05 0.99 -15.74
CA LYS A 30 -25.67 0.25 -14.54
C LYS A 30 -26.42 -1.08 -14.59
N GLY A 31 -25.67 -2.18 -14.62
CA GLY A 31 -26.23 -3.53 -14.69
C GLY A 31 -27.31 -3.72 -13.62
N VAL A 32 -28.46 -4.26 -14.04
CA VAL A 32 -29.56 -4.63 -13.15
C VAL A 32 -29.04 -5.71 -12.22
N ARG A 33 -29.07 -5.47 -10.91
CA ARG A 33 -28.72 -6.49 -9.91
C ARG A 33 -29.72 -7.63 -10.04
N SER A 34 -29.24 -8.87 -10.11
CA SER A 34 -30.10 -10.04 -10.13
C SER A 34 -30.93 -10.08 -8.84
N ASN A 35 -32.24 -10.31 -8.96
CA ASN A 35 -33.16 -10.44 -7.81
C ASN A 35 -33.04 -11.82 -7.13
N ALA A 36 -31.84 -12.40 -7.12
CA ALA A 36 -31.59 -13.70 -6.53
C ALA A 36 -31.53 -13.55 -5.00
N PRO A 37 -32.19 -14.42 -4.22
CA PRO A 37 -32.08 -14.39 -2.77
C PRO A 37 -30.62 -14.61 -2.37
N GLU A 38 -30.13 -13.78 -1.47
CA GLU A 38 -28.78 -13.93 -0.94
C GLU A 38 -28.67 -15.28 -0.20
N PRO A 39 -27.56 -16.02 -0.36
CA PRO A 39 -27.36 -17.28 0.33
C PRO A 39 -27.35 -17.04 1.84
N TYR A 40 -27.97 -17.94 2.60
CA TYR A 40 -27.99 -17.88 4.06
C TYR A 40 -26.56 -17.82 4.62
N ARG A 41 -26.25 -16.78 5.38
CA ARG A 41 -25.00 -16.60 6.11
C ARG A 41 -25.30 -16.58 7.60
N ARG A 42 -24.54 -17.34 8.38
CA ARG A 42 -24.59 -17.28 9.84
C ARG A 42 -24.14 -15.89 10.29
N GLU A 43 -24.94 -15.25 11.14
CA GLU A 43 -24.55 -13.98 11.77
C GLU A 43 -23.29 -14.19 12.62
N THR A 44 -22.25 -13.39 12.36
CA THR A 44 -21.03 -13.35 13.17
C THR A 44 -20.99 -12.01 13.86
N THR A 45 -20.94 -12.02 15.20
CA THR A 45 -20.78 -10.79 15.98
C THR A 45 -19.45 -10.14 15.67
N GLU A 46 -19.48 -8.92 15.14
CA GLU A 46 -18.27 -8.12 14.92
C GLU A 46 -17.92 -7.38 16.22
N TYR A 47 -16.84 -7.79 16.89
CA TYR A 47 -16.28 -7.06 18.02
C TYR A 47 -15.35 -5.98 17.51
N ARG A 48 -15.69 -4.72 17.78
CA ARG A 48 -14.85 -3.58 17.40
C ARG A 48 -13.60 -3.55 18.28
N SER A 49 -12.43 -3.34 17.66
CA SER A 49 -11.19 -3.05 18.39
C SER A 49 -11.32 -1.74 19.19
N ALA A 50 -10.53 -1.60 20.25
CA ALA A 50 -10.44 -0.35 21.00
C ALA A 50 -10.01 0.80 20.07
N ALA A 51 -10.59 1.99 20.26
CA ALA A 51 -10.27 3.18 19.48
C ALA A 51 -8.94 3.78 19.95
N ASP A 52 -7.84 3.15 19.56
CA ASP A 52 -6.49 3.55 19.93
C ASP A 52 -6.13 4.87 19.24
N THR A 53 -6.27 5.99 19.94
CA THR A 53 -6.18 7.32 19.31
C THR A 53 -4.75 7.85 19.20
N THR A 54 -3.83 7.41 20.06
CA THR A 54 -2.36 7.61 19.94
C THR A 54 -1.70 7.00 21.18
N GLY A 55 -0.63 6.20 21.04
CA GLY A 55 0.31 5.93 22.14
C GLY A 55 -0.10 4.88 23.19
N VAL A 56 -0.79 3.81 22.81
CA VAL A 56 -1.26 2.76 23.75
C VAL A 56 -0.12 2.01 24.44
N ALA A 57 1.04 1.92 23.80
CA ALA A 57 2.23 1.31 24.38
C ALA A 57 3.42 2.27 24.25
N ALA A 58 3.94 2.75 25.37
CA ALA A 58 5.21 3.45 25.40
C ALA A 58 6.32 2.52 24.87
N ARG A 59 7.25 3.06 24.09
CA ARG A 59 8.40 2.30 23.60
C ARG A 59 9.19 1.76 24.80
N LEU A 60 9.40 0.44 24.84
CA LEU A 60 10.24 -0.19 25.84
C LEU A 60 11.66 0.41 25.79
N GLN A 61 12.19 0.80 26.94
CA GLN A 61 13.55 1.32 27.03
C GLN A 61 14.54 0.25 26.56
N PRO A 62 15.58 0.63 25.78
CA PRO A 62 16.62 -0.31 25.40
C PRO A 62 17.30 -0.86 26.66
N MET A 63 17.46 -2.18 26.72
CA MET A 63 18.17 -2.83 27.81
C MET A 63 19.66 -2.55 27.66
N TYR A 64 20.22 -1.79 28.61
CA TYR A 64 21.66 -1.60 28.74
C TYR A 64 22.20 -2.52 29.83
N TYR A 65 23.26 -3.25 29.52
CA TYR A 65 24.00 -3.99 30.53
C TYR A 65 24.94 -3.01 31.22
N THR A 66 24.60 -2.64 32.46
CA THR A 66 25.39 -1.70 33.25
C THR A 66 26.51 -2.45 33.97
N GLY A 67 27.68 -2.54 33.34
CA GLY A 67 28.89 -3.08 33.95
C GLY A 67 30.14 -2.75 33.13
N THR A 68 31.27 -2.50 33.78
CA THR A 68 32.55 -2.19 33.12
C THR A 68 33.14 -3.40 32.38
N LEU A 69 32.75 -4.61 32.78
CA LEU A 69 33.33 -5.86 32.30
C LEU A 69 32.77 -6.31 30.95
N VAL A 70 31.48 -6.09 30.69
CA VAL A 70 30.80 -6.63 29.49
C VAL A 70 30.61 -5.51 28.50
N LYS A 71 31.29 -5.61 27.35
CA LYS A 71 31.24 -4.60 26.28
C LYS A 71 30.00 -4.76 25.40
N GLY A 72 29.45 -5.98 25.30
CA GLY A 72 28.22 -6.26 24.56
C GLY A 72 27.70 -7.67 24.78
N ILE A 73 26.56 -7.98 24.14
CA ILE A 73 25.99 -9.33 24.13
C ILE A 73 25.87 -9.82 22.69
N GLY A 74 26.49 -10.95 22.40
CA GLY A 74 26.33 -11.69 21.17
C GLY A 74 25.20 -12.72 21.29
N THR A 75 24.69 -13.15 20.15
CA THR A 75 23.81 -14.33 20.08
C THR A 75 24.51 -15.40 19.26
N MET A 76 24.58 -16.64 19.77
CA MET A 76 24.95 -17.81 18.95
C MET A 76 23.70 -18.41 18.30
N HIS A 77 22.60 -18.46 19.05
CA HIS A 77 21.26 -18.84 18.58
C HIS A 77 20.20 -17.92 19.19
N LYS A 78 18.96 -17.96 18.68
CA LYS A 78 17.89 -16.99 18.98
C LYS A 78 17.62 -16.79 20.49
N SER A 79 17.85 -17.81 21.30
CA SER A 79 17.59 -17.78 22.75
C SER A 79 18.84 -17.65 23.63
N ASN A 80 20.04 -17.48 23.07
CA ASN A 80 21.28 -17.35 23.84
C ASN A 80 21.77 -15.91 23.94
N ALA A 81 22.03 -15.46 25.16
CA ALA A 81 22.76 -14.24 25.47
C ALA A 81 24.19 -14.60 25.88
N VAL A 82 25.16 -14.40 25.00
CA VAL A 82 26.59 -14.64 25.26
C VAL A 82 27.25 -13.29 25.58
N PRO A 83 27.69 -13.05 26.83
CA PRO A 83 28.38 -11.81 27.16
C PRO A 83 29.75 -11.79 26.48
N VAL A 84 30.08 -10.65 25.88
CA VAL A 84 31.35 -10.43 25.19
C VAL A 84 32.15 -9.35 25.91
N ILE A 85 33.40 -9.67 26.24
CA ILE A 85 34.25 -8.84 27.12
C ILE A 85 35.16 -7.94 26.29
N ASN A 86 35.70 -8.44 25.17
CA ASN A 86 36.67 -7.74 24.33
C ASN A 86 36.24 -7.69 22.84
N GLU A 87 36.96 -6.92 22.02
CA GLU A 87 36.63 -6.76 20.59
C GLU A 87 36.99 -7.96 19.72
N GLU A 88 37.94 -8.79 20.15
CA GLU A 88 38.36 -9.98 19.40
C GLU A 88 37.29 -11.05 19.46
N GLU A 89 36.74 -11.32 20.65
CA GLU A 89 35.59 -12.20 20.85
C GLU A 89 34.37 -11.76 20.02
N MET A 90 34.12 -10.44 19.91
CA MET A 90 33.05 -9.94 19.04
C MET A 90 33.28 -10.31 17.57
N LYS A 91 34.51 -10.13 17.08
CA LYS A 91 34.88 -10.44 15.70
C LYS A 91 34.82 -11.93 15.44
N ASP A 92 35.27 -12.75 16.38
CA ASP A 92 35.27 -14.21 16.22
C ASP A 92 33.85 -14.76 16.25
N LEU A 93 33.00 -14.28 17.15
CA LEU A 93 31.58 -14.64 17.20
C LEU A 93 30.83 -14.22 15.92
N ALA A 94 31.23 -13.10 15.29
CA ALA A 94 30.68 -12.67 14.00
C ALA A 94 31.20 -13.48 12.81
N ARG A 95 32.42 -14.04 12.88
CA ARG A 95 33.01 -14.86 11.80
C ARG A 95 32.54 -16.31 11.81
N MET A 96 32.04 -16.81 12.93
CA MET A 96 31.46 -18.15 13.01
C MET A 96 30.36 -18.30 11.93
N ARG A 97 30.45 -19.33 11.08
CA ARG A 97 29.36 -19.65 10.13
C ARG A 97 28.11 -20.03 10.94
N ARG A 98 26.99 -19.40 10.62
CA ARG A 98 25.65 -19.80 11.06
C ARG A 98 25.02 -20.78 10.07
#